data_AF-A0A1V1WT97-F1
#
_entry.id   AF-A0A1V1WT97-F1
#
_cell.length_a   1.000
_cell.length_b   1.000
_cell.length_c   1.000
_cell.angle_alpha   90.00
_cell.angle_beta   90.00
_cell.angle_gamma   90.00
#
_symmetry.space_group_name_H-M   'P 1'
#
loop_
_entity.id
_entity.type
_entity.pdbx_description
1 polymer ?
#
loop_
_entity_poly.entity_id
_entity_poly.type
_entity_poly.pdbx_seq_one_letter_code
_entity_poly.pdbx_strand_id
1 'polypeptide(L)'
;MRGHNKAFLKINGKRFIDSLAEIFTSCFSERYLVTREPHLYTELSFQIVEDVVDVRSPLSGIHAALVNMESEYAFCTSCDVPLLKR
;
A
#
# COMPACT_ATOMS: atom_id res chain seq x y z
N MET A 1 6.70 -20.67 -9.32
CA MET A 1 5.67 -20.89 -8.26
C MET A 1 4.74 -19.70 -8.23
N ARG A 2 3.44 -19.89 -8.46
CA ARG A 2 2.45 -18.81 -8.33
C ARG A 2 2.13 -18.64 -6.85
N GLY A 3 2.62 -17.57 -6.24
CA GLY A 3 2.18 -17.14 -4.91
C GLY A 3 0.80 -16.50 -4.99
N HIS A 4 0.10 -16.47 -3.87
CA HIS A 4 -1.13 -15.68 -3.73
C HIS A 4 -0.78 -14.26 -3.29
N ASN A 5 -1.50 -13.26 -3.81
CA ASN A 5 -1.34 -11.89 -3.38
C ASN A 5 -1.84 -11.76 -1.92
N LYS A 6 -0.89 -11.53 -0.99
CA LYS A 6 -1.16 -11.46 0.45
C LYS A 6 -2.14 -10.34 0.81
N ALA A 7 -2.17 -9.25 0.06
CA ALA A 7 -3.04 -8.11 0.32
C ALA A 7 -4.54 -8.49 0.27
N PHE A 8 -4.88 -9.55 -0.46
CA PHE A 8 -6.24 -10.09 -0.61
C PHE A 8 -6.58 -11.21 0.38
N LEU A 9 -5.62 -11.67 1.19
CA LEU A 9 -5.92 -12.60 2.28
C LEU A 9 -6.86 -11.93 3.28
N LYS A 10 -7.65 -12.74 3.98
CA LYS A 10 -8.70 -12.26 4.88
C LYS A 10 -8.46 -12.68 6.31
N ILE A 11 -8.66 -11.75 7.24
CA ILE A 11 -8.86 -12.03 8.67
C ILE A 11 -10.28 -11.58 9.01
N ASN A 12 -11.07 -12.47 9.62
CA ASN A 12 -12.47 -12.21 9.98
C ASN A 12 -13.32 -11.68 8.80
N GLY A 13 -13.11 -12.24 7.60
CA GLY A 13 -13.87 -11.88 6.39
C GLY A 13 -13.41 -10.62 5.66
N LYS A 14 -12.49 -9.83 6.22
CA LYS A 14 -12.00 -8.58 5.66
C LYS A 14 -10.60 -8.73 5.08
N ARG A 15 -10.34 -8.15 3.89
CA ARG A 15 -9.01 -8.25 3.24
C ARG A 15 -7.98 -7.45 4.04
N PHE A 16 -6.71 -7.87 3.97
CA PHE A 16 -5.62 -7.15 4.65
C PHE A 16 -5.55 -5.70 4.18
N ILE A 17 -5.66 -5.51 2.86
CA ILE A 17 -5.61 -4.17 2.27
C ILE A 17 -6.77 -3.29 2.70
N ASP A 18 -7.98 -3.83 2.87
CA ASP A 18 -9.15 -3.06 3.33
C ASP A 18 -8.96 -2.58 4.77
N SER A 19 -8.39 -3.43 5.63
CA SER A 19 -8.11 -3.07 7.03
C SER A 19 -7.11 -1.93 7.13
N LEU A 20 -6.04 -2.00 6.33
CA LEU A 20 -5.05 -0.93 6.24
C LEU A 20 -5.65 0.35 5.62
N ALA A 21 -6.45 0.20 4.56
CA ALA A 21 -7.06 1.32 3.87
C ALA A 21 -7.98 2.15 4.77
N GLU A 22 -8.78 1.50 5.61
CA GLU A 22 -9.63 2.19 6.58
C GLU A 22 -8.82 3.00 7.60
N ILE A 23 -7.75 2.41 8.17
CA ILE A 23 -6.89 3.10 9.13
C ILE A 23 -6.25 4.32 8.47
N PHE A 24 -5.62 4.14 7.32
CA PHE A 24 -4.90 5.20 6.63
C PHE A 24 -5.84 6.31 6.17
N THR A 25 -7.05 5.97 5.70
CA THR A 25 -8.08 6.97 5.35
C THR A 25 -8.47 7.82 6.55
N SER A 26 -8.50 7.25 7.76
CA SER A 26 -8.83 7.99 8.98
C SER A 26 -7.68 8.83 9.56
N CYS A 27 -6.44 8.55 9.17
CA CYS A 27 -5.24 9.15 9.76
C CYS A 27 -4.52 10.16 8.85
N PHE A 28 -4.57 9.97 7.53
CA PHE A 28 -3.77 10.73 6.57
C PHE A 28 -4.65 11.25 5.44
N SER A 29 -4.45 12.51 5.02
CA SER A 29 -5.12 13.09 3.86
C SER A 29 -4.48 12.63 2.53
N GLU A 30 -3.16 12.46 2.54
CA GLU A 30 -2.35 12.02 1.41
C GLU A 30 -1.94 10.56 1.63
N ARG A 31 -2.25 9.68 0.65
CA ARG A 31 -2.14 8.22 0.80
C ARG A 31 -1.69 7.59 -0.51
N TYR A 32 -0.63 6.80 -0.46
CA TYR A 32 -0.08 6.07 -1.61
C TYR A 32 -0.18 4.56 -1.40
N LEU A 33 -0.50 3.83 -2.47
CA LEU A 33 -0.29 2.39 -2.58
C LEU A 33 0.72 2.12 -3.69
N VAL A 34 1.86 1.56 -3.32
CA VAL A 34 2.90 1.19 -4.27
C VAL A 34 2.73 -0.27 -4.67
N THR A 35 2.52 -0.54 -5.96
CA THR A 35 2.26 -1.89 -6.46
C THR A 35 2.63 -2.02 -7.94
N ARG A 36 2.94 -3.24 -8.37
CA ARG A 36 3.19 -3.58 -9.79
C ARG A 36 1.94 -4.11 -10.50
N GLU A 37 0.83 -4.19 -9.78
CA GLU A 37 -0.46 -4.66 -10.28
C GLU A 37 -1.54 -3.60 -9.95
N PRO A 38 -1.45 -2.38 -10.50
CA PRO A 38 -2.32 -1.26 -10.11
C PRO A 38 -3.81 -1.54 -10.35
N HIS A 39 -4.11 -2.30 -11.41
CA HIS A 39 -5.46 -2.72 -11.79
C HIS A 39 -6.19 -3.55 -10.71
N LEU A 40 -5.48 -4.15 -9.75
CA LEU A 40 -6.08 -4.93 -8.68
C LEU A 40 -6.68 -4.07 -7.56
N TYR A 41 -6.35 -2.78 -7.49
CA TYR A 41 -6.65 -1.93 -6.34
C TYR A 41 -7.43 -0.65 -6.70
N THR A 42 -8.06 -0.63 -7.87
CA THR A 42 -8.79 0.54 -8.40
C THR A 42 -9.95 1.01 -7.53
N GLU A 43 -10.43 0.17 -6.61
CA GLU A 43 -11.47 0.50 -5.64
C GLU A 43 -10.99 1.34 -4.46
N LEU A 44 -9.67 1.43 -4.25
CA LEU A 44 -9.10 2.21 -3.15
C LEU A 44 -9.03 3.69 -3.52
N SER A 45 -9.30 4.57 -2.55
CA SER A 45 -9.18 6.02 -2.70
C SER A 45 -7.74 6.54 -2.63
N PHE A 46 -6.76 5.67 -2.88
CA PHE A 46 -5.33 5.94 -2.70
C PHE A 46 -4.72 6.33 -4.04
N GLN A 47 -3.65 7.11 -4.01
CA GLN A 47 -2.82 7.30 -5.19
C GLN A 47 -2.04 6.00 -5.45
N ILE A 48 -2.30 5.35 -6.58
CA ILE A 48 -1.62 4.10 -6.94
C ILE A 48 -0.40 4.45 -7.78
N VAL A 49 0.78 4.03 -7.33
CA VAL A 49 2.05 4.29 -8.02
C VAL A 49 2.82 2.99 -8.23
N GLU A 50 3.61 2.95 -9.29
CA GLU A 50 4.50 1.82 -9.59
C GLU A 50 5.94 2.16 -9.18
N ASP A 51 6.78 1.13 -9.03
CA ASP A 51 8.21 1.32 -8.78
C ASP A 51 8.84 2.18 -9.90
N VAL A 52 9.56 3.24 -9.53
CA VAL A 52 10.33 4.07 -10.48
C VAL A 52 11.58 3.33 -10.99
N VAL A 53 12.16 2.48 -10.13
CA VAL A 53 13.36 1.71 -10.42
C VAL A 53 12.97 0.24 -10.49
N ASP A 54 13.33 -0.45 -11.57
CA ASP A 54 13.01 -1.87 -11.77
C ASP A 54 13.92 -2.80 -10.95
N VAL A 55 13.81 -2.69 -9.62
CA VAL A 55 14.51 -3.51 -8.64
C VAL A 55 13.48 -4.00 -7.63
N ARG A 56 13.46 -5.30 -7.35
CA ARG A 56 12.56 -5.85 -6.33
C ARG A 56 13.12 -5.62 -4.93
N SER A 57 12.72 -4.52 -4.30
CA SER A 57 13.15 -4.16 -2.95
C SER A 57 12.08 -3.31 -2.25
N PRO A 58 11.89 -3.42 -0.93
CA PRO A 58 11.06 -2.45 -0.20
C PRO A 58 11.51 -1.00 -0.42
N LEU A 59 12.80 -0.76 -0.64
CA LEU A 59 13.35 0.57 -0.88
C LEU A 59 12.94 1.16 -2.23
N SER A 60 12.73 0.34 -3.28
CA SER A 60 12.24 0.86 -4.57
C SER A 60 10.83 1.42 -4.42
N GLY A 61 9.98 0.73 -3.66
CA GLY A 61 8.62 1.16 -3.41
C GLY A 61 8.57 2.41 -2.53
N ILE A 62 9.34 2.44 -1.45
CA ILE A 62 9.47 3.65 -0.60
C ILE A 62 9.95 4.83 -1.45
N HIS A 63 11.00 4.64 -2.26
CA HIS A 63 11.49 5.67 -3.16
C HIS A 63 10.41 6.16 -4.14
N ALA A 64 9.64 5.26 -4.74
CA ALA A 64 8.56 5.64 -5.64
C ALA A 64 7.49 6.51 -4.96
N ALA A 65 7.10 6.18 -3.72
CA ALA A 65 6.19 7.03 -2.95
C ALA A 65 6.82 8.40 -2.62
N LEU A 66 8.07 8.42 -2.14
CA LEU A 66 8.78 9.65 -1.79
C LEU A 66 8.95 10.62 -2.98
N VAL A 67 9.11 10.10 -4.20
CA VAL A 67 9.22 10.93 -5.41
C VAL A 67 7.88 11.55 -5.82
N ASN A 68 6.75 10.92 -5.46
CA ASN A 68 5.41 11.36 -5.86
C ASN A 68 4.65 12.09 -4.76
N MET A 69 5.14 12.07 -3.51
CA MET A 69 4.49 12.73 -2.39
C MET A 69 4.75 14.23 -2.35
N GLU A 70 3.79 14.96 -1.80
CA GLU A 70 3.85 16.40 -1.55
C GLU A 70 4.29 16.70 -0.10
N SER A 71 3.98 15.82 0.85
CA SER A 71 4.36 16.00 2.25
C SER A 71 5.87 15.84 2.51
N GLU A 72 6.38 16.47 3.56
CA GLU A 72 7.81 16.38 3.97
C GLU A 72 8.15 15.03 4.63
N TYR A 73 7.16 14.40 5.28
CA TYR A 73 7.34 13.17 6.04
C TYR A 73 6.35 12.10 5.60
N ALA A 74 6.81 10.84 5.56
CA ALA A 74 5.98 9.69 5.24
C ALA A 74 5.93 8.69 6.42
N PHE A 75 4.74 8.21 6.74
CA PHE A 75 4.56 6.96 7.48
C PHE A 75 4.39 5.82 6.47
N CYS A 76 5.19 4.77 6.59
CA CYS A 76 5.13 3.63 5.68
C CYS A 76 4.92 2.31 6.44
N THR A 77 4.20 1.38 5.83
CA THR A 77 4.01 0.02 6.34
C THR A 77 3.86 -0.97 5.19
N SER A 78 4.04 -2.26 5.48
CA SER A 78 3.80 -3.33 4.52
C SER A 78 2.32 -3.68 4.43
N CYS A 79 1.88 -4.15 3.26
CA CYS A 79 0.51 -4.62 3.03
C CYS A 79 0.12 -5.88 3.82
N ASP A 80 1.09 -6.54 4.49
CA ASP A 80 0.89 -7.74 5.31
C ASP A 80 0.87 -7.48 6.83
N VAL A 81 0.60 -6.24 7.24
CA VAL A 81 0.39 -5.84 8.65
C VAL A 81 -1.09 -5.52 8.94
N PRO A 82 -2.04 -6.46 8.74
CA PRO A 82 -3.48 -6.17 8.78
C PRO A 82 -4.02 -5.85 10.19
N LEU A 83 -3.22 -6.06 11.23
CA LEU A 83 -3.56 -5.80 12.63
C LEU A 83 -2.94 -4.50 13.16
N LEU A 84 -2.43 -3.64 12.26
CA LEU A 84 -2.00 -2.28 12.61
C LEU A 84 -3.14 -1.57 13.35
N LYS A 85 -2.78 -0.74 14.32
CA LYS A 85 -3.72 0.07 15.10
C LYS A 85 -3.34 1.53 14.98
N ARG A 86 -4.33 2.39 15.18
CA ARG A 86 -4.14 3.82 15.34
C ARG A 86 -3.49 4.13 16.69
#